data_AF-A0A959QBB3-F1
#
_entry.id   AF-A0A959QBB3-F1
#
_cell.length_a   1.000
_cell.length_b   1.000
_cell.length_c   1.000
_cell.angle_alpha   90.00
_cell.angle_beta   90.00
_cell.angle_gamma   90.00
#
_symmetry.space_group_name_H-M   'P 1'
#
loop_
_entity.id
_entity.type
_entity.pdbx_description
1 polymer ?
#
loop_
_entity_poly.entity_id
_entity_poly.type
_entity_poly.pdbx_seq_one_letter_code
_entity_poly.pdbx_strand_id
1 'polypeptide(L)'
;LTSDIQRKDSLNLALVTNLKRSLANVNDEDIQIEVKKGVVYVSLSDKMLFKSGSDQINSRAEEVLGKVAKVINDHKGIEILVEGHTDSVPIKNDRIRDNWDLSVLRATAVVRNLQTKHGVDPARMTAGGRSEYLP
;
A
#
# COMPACT_ATOMS: atom_id res chain seq x y z
N LEU A 1 3.60 11.55 -27.93
CA LEU A 1 3.84 12.55 -26.87
C LEU A 1 2.53 13.00 -26.20
N THR A 2 1.56 13.59 -26.91
CA THR A 2 0.28 14.03 -26.31
C THR A 2 -0.67 12.87 -25.94
N SER A 3 -0.69 11.80 -26.74
CA SER A 3 -1.56 10.62 -26.54
C SER A 3 -1.20 9.79 -25.30
N ASP A 4 0.10 9.66 -25.00
CA ASP A 4 0.57 8.84 -23.88
C ASP A 4 0.30 9.51 -22.54
N ILE A 5 0.41 10.84 -22.50
CA ILE A 5 0.05 11.67 -21.35
C ILE A 5 -1.46 11.54 -21.09
N GLN A 6 -2.29 11.74 -22.12
CA GLN A 6 -3.74 11.59 -22.01
C GLN A 6 -4.18 10.19 -21.56
N ARG A 7 -3.51 9.14 -22.05
CA ARG A 7 -3.77 7.76 -21.63
C ARG A 7 -3.40 7.53 -20.16
N LYS A 8 -2.25 8.02 -19.71
CA LYS A 8 -1.82 7.93 -18.30
C LYS A 8 -2.78 8.69 -17.38
N ASP A 9 -3.20 9.89 -17.75
CA ASP A 9 -4.12 10.69 -16.95
C ASP A 9 -5.49 10.02 -16.85
N SER A 10 -5.99 9.46 -17.95
CA SER A 10 -7.26 8.71 -17.96
C SER A 10 -7.18 7.46 -17.07
N LEU A 11 -6.06 6.73 -17.11
CA LEU A 11 -5.83 5.57 -16.26
C LEU A 11 -5.76 5.97 -14.78
N ASN A 12 -5.00 7.01 -14.45
CA ASN A 12 -4.88 7.51 -13.09
C ASN A 12 -6.24 7.97 -12.54
N LEU A 13 -7.04 8.68 -13.34
CA LEU A 13 -8.39 9.09 -12.97
C LEU A 13 -9.29 7.88 -12.71
N ALA A 14 -9.23 6.85 -13.57
CA ALA A 14 -9.99 5.61 -13.39
C ALA A 14 -9.59 4.88 -12.10
N LEU A 15 -8.29 4.75 -11.83
CA LEU A 15 -7.77 4.13 -10.62
C LEU A 15 -8.23 4.88 -9.37
N VAL A 16 -8.02 6.20 -9.30
CA VAL A 16 -8.43 7.02 -8.16
C VAL A 16 -9.93 6.92 -7.93
N THR A 17 -10.73 6.98 -8.99
CA THR A 17 -12.19 6.90 -8.89
C THR A 17 -12.63 5.54 -8.36
N ASN A 18 -12.04 4.45 -8.86
CA ASN A 18 -12.37 3.10 -8.43
C ASN A 18 -11.91 2.81 -7.00
N LEU A 19 -10.71 3.27 -6.61
CA LEU A 19 -10.19 3.15 -5.26
C LEU A 19 -11.07 3.94 -4.27
N LYS A 20 -11.36 5.22 -4.54
CA LYS A 20 -12.23 6.05 -3.70
C LYS A 20 -13.61 5.42 -3.53
N ARG A 21 -14.21 4.92 -4.62
CA ARG A 21 -15.50 4.23 -4.55
C ARG A 21 -15.41 2.95 -3.72
N SER A 22 -14.37 2.13 -3.93
CA SER A 22 -14.24 0.86 -3.23
C SER A 22 -13.96 1.04 -1.75
N LEU A 23 -13.32 2.15 -1.36
CA LEU A 23 -12.89 2.45 0.00
C LEU A 23 -13.76 3.50 0.69
N ALA A 24 -14.90 3.88 0.11
CA ALA A 24 -15.78 4.96 0.60
C ALA A 24 -16.31 4.75 2.04
N ASN A 25 -16.31 3.51 2.54
CA ASN A 25 -16.76 3.17 3.90
C ASN A 25 -15.59 3.05 4.90
N VAL A 26 -14.38 3.41 4.50
CA VAL A 26 -13.22 3.46 5.40
C VAL A 26 -13.02 4.89 5.87
N ASN A 27 -12.61 5.07 7.12
CA ASN A 27 -12.33 6.40 7.67
C ASN A 27 -11.23 7.11 6.86
N ASP A 28 -11.43 8.39 6.56
CA ASP A 28 -10.48 9.24 5.84
C ASP A 28 -9.15 9.41 6.60
N GLU A 29 -9.14 9.21 7.94
CA GLU A 29 -7.91 9.18 8.73
C GLU A 29 -7.08 7.90 8.51
N ASP A 30 -7.72 6.82 8.08
CA ASP A 30 -7.09 5.52 7.86
C ASP A 30 -6.57 5.35 6.43
N ILE A 31 -7.14 6.08 5.46
CA ILE A 31 -6.83 5.94 4.04
C ILE A 31 -6.80 7.30 3.34
N GLN A 32 -5.72 7.56 2.60
CA GLN A 32 -5.63 8.71 1.69
C GLN A 32 -5.24 8.26 0.29
N ILE A 33 -5.88 8.85 -0.73
CA ILE A 33 -5.58 8.56 -2.15
C ILE A 33 -5.29 9.87 -2.87
N GLU A 34 -4.11 9.97 -3.44
CA GLU A 34 -3.66 11.16 -4.17
C GLU A 34 -2.90 10.80 -5.46
N VAL A 35 -2.78 11.76 -6.36
CA VAL A 35 -1.97 11.61 -7.58
C VAL A 35 -0.83 12.61 -7.52
N LYS A 36 0.41 12.12 -7.55
CA LYS A 36 1.62 12.94 -7.58
C LYS A 36 2.48 12.53 -8.75
N LYS A 37 2.80 13.49 -9.63
CA LYS A 37 3.70 13.30 -10.80
C LYS A 37 3.34 12.07 -11.66
N GLY A 38 2.04 11.81 -11.85
CA GLY A 38 1.54 10.70 -12.65
C GLY A 38 1.53 9.33 -11.95
N VAL A 39 1.80 9.28 -10.64
CA VAL A 39 1.71 8.08 -9.81
C VAL A 39 0.54 8.23 -8.84
N VAL A 40 -0.26 7.18 -8.70
CA VAL A 40 -1.33 7.09 -7.71
C VAL A 40 -0.75 6.58 -6.40
N TYR A 41 -0.85 7.38 -5.34
CA TYR A 41 -0.45 7.01 -3.99
C TYR A 41 -1.69 6.60 -3.20
N VAL A 42 -1.59 5.47 -2.51
CA VAL A 42 -2.60 4.96 -1.58
C VAL A 42 -1.92 4.82 -0.23
N SER A 43 -2.11 5.80 0.64
CA SER A 43 -1.56 5.81 1.99
C SER A 43 -2.54 5.15 2.93
N LEU A 44 -2.06 4.15 3.68
CA LEU A 44 -2.84 3.41 4.66
C LEU A 44 -2.17 3.60 6.03
N SER A 45 -2.95 3.96 7.06
CA SER A 45 -2.39 4.23 8.37
C SER A 45 -1.82 2.96 9.01
N ASP A 46 -0.67 3.09 9.69
CA ASP A 46 0.00 1.96 10.34
C ASP A 46 -0.90 1.28 11.38
N LYS A 47 -1.65 2.09 12.16
CA LYS A 47 -2.58 1.62 13.18
C LYS A 47 -3.75 0.83 12.58
N MET A 48 -4.19 1.19 11.37
CA MET A 48 -5.23 0.44 10.68
C MET A 48 -4.69 -0.88 10.12
N LEU A 49 -3.45 -0.91 9.64
CA LEU A 49 -2.86 -2.10 9.03
C LEU A 49 -2.34 -3.14 10.03
N PHE A 50 -1.64 -2.69 11.06
CA PHE A 50 -0.83 -3.55 11.90
C PHE A 50 -1.14 -3.41 13.38
N LYS A 51 -0.77 -4.43 14.16
CA LYS A 51 -0.64 -4.26 15.62
C LYS A 51 0.60 -3.41 15.92
N SER A 52 0.55 -2.63 17.00
CA SER A 52 1.68 -1.80 17.43
C SER A 52 2.96 -2.63 17.59
N GLY A 53 4.07 -2.14 17.01
CA GLY A 53 5.37 -2.81 17.04
C GLY A 53 5.44 -4.15 16.30
N SER A 54 4.48 -4.44 15.42
CA SER A 54 4.37 -5.70 14.69
C SER A 54 4.18 -5.48 13.19
N ASP A 55 4.53 -6.51 12.42
CA ASP A 55 4.27 -6.69 11.00
C ASP A 55 3.03 -7.59 10.73
N GLN A 56 2.33 -8.02 11.78
CA GLN A 56 1.09 -8.79 11.66
C GLN A 56 -0.08 -7.89 11.22
N ILE A 57 -0.59 -8.17 10.03
CA ILE A 57 -1.79 -7.56 9.47
C ILE A 57 -3.00 -7.97 10.32
N ASN A 58 -3.84 -7.01 10.69
CA ASN A 58 -5.08 -7.29 11.43
C ASN A 58 -6.25 -7.60 10.47
N SER A 59 -7.35 -8.15 11.00
CA SER A 59 -8.49 -8.59 10.17
C SER A 59 -9.17 -7.45 9.41
N ARG A 60 -9.24 -6.24 9.98
CA ARG A 60 -9.81 -5.06 9.32
C ARG A 60 -8.94 -4.64 8.13
N ALA A 61 -7.62 -4.73 8.28
CA ALA A 61 -6.67 -4.46 7.21
C ALA A 61 -6.82 -5.46 6.05
N GLU A 62 -7.10 -6.73 6.31
CA GLU A 62 -7.36 -7.72 5.25
C GLU A 62 -8.55 -7.33 4.36
N GLU A 63 -9.64 -6.80 4.94
CA GLU A 63 -10.80 -6.34 4.17
C GLU A 63 -10.44 -5.15 3.26
N VAL A 64 -9.66 -4.20 3.78
CA VAL A 64 -9.19 -3.02 3.04
C VAL A 64 -8.24 -3.44 1.91
N LEU A 65 -7.27 -4.30 2.20
CA LEU A 65 -6.33 -4.81 1.21
C LEU A 65 -7.06 -5.60 0.12
N GLY A 66 -8.12 -6.33 0.44
CA GLY A 66 -8.97 -7.00 -0.56
C GLY A 66 -9.67 -6.02 -1.51
N LYS A 67 -10.15 -4.87 -1.00
CA LYS A 67 -10.74 -3.80 -1.82
C LYS A 67 -9.70 -3.17 -2.74
N VAL A 68 -8.51 -2.88 -2.24
CA VAL A 68 -7.38 -2.39 -3.07
C VAL A 68 -7.01 -3.42 -4.13
N ALA A 69 -6.88 -4.70 -3.73
CA ALA A 69 -6.50 -5.81 -4.59
C ALA A 69 -7.44 -5.99 -5.78
N LYS A 70 -8.75 -5.83 -5.56
CA LYS A 70 -9.75 -5.88 -6.63
C LYS A 70 -9.46 -4.82 -7.69
N VAL A 71 -9.23 -3.58 -7.29
CA VAL A 71 -8.98 -2.48 -8.23
C VAL A 71 -7.68 -2.69 -9.01
N ILE A 72 -6.59 -3.13 -8.36
CA ILE A 72 -5.31 -3.36 -9.05
C ILE A 72 -5.33 -4.60 -9.97
N ASN A 73 -6.18 -5.60 -9.68
CA ASN A 73 -6.36 -6.77 -10.54
C ASN A 73 -7.18 -6.46 -11.79
N ASP A 74 -8.11 -5.50 -11.71
CA ASP A 74 -8.84 -4.99 -12.87
C ASP A 74 -7.93 -4.19 -13.83
N HIS A 75 -6.76 -3.74 -13.36
CA HIS A 75 -5.80 -2.93 -14.13
C HIS A 75 -4.42 -3.60 -14.21
N LYS A 76 -4.32 -4.71 -14.95
CA LYS A 76 -3.10 -5.55 -15.00
C LYS A 76 -1.83 -4.88 -15.54
N GLY A 77 -1.94 -3.73 -16.20
CA GLY A 77 -0.82 -3.01 -16.81
C GLY A 77 -0.07 -2.06 -15.88
N ILE A 78 -0.33 -2.09 -14.57
CA ILE A 78 0.34 -1.23 -13.59
C ILE A 78 1.30 -2.04 -12.72
N GLU A 79 2.44 -1.42 -12.44
CA GLU A 79 3.42 -1.82 -11.41
C GLU A 79 2.99 -1.28 -10.06
N ILE A 80 3.26 -2.04 -9.00
CA ILE A 80 2.84 -1.75 -7.64
C ILE A 80 4.08 -1.70 -6.76
N LEU A 81 4.31 -0.55 -6.15
CA LEU A 81 5.32 -0.36 -5.11
C LEU A 81 4.60 -0.28 -3.76
N VAL A 82 4.95 -1.18 -2.86
CA VAL A 82 4.51 -1.13 -1.46
C VAL A 82 5.66 -0.62 -0.63
N GLU A 83 5.51 0.56 -0.05
CA GLU A 83 6.50 1.16 0.85
C GLU A 83 6.02 1.07 2.30
N GLY A 84 6.86 0.55 3.17
CA GLY A 84 6.65 0.54 4.61
C GLY A 84 7.31 1.74 5.26
N HIS A 85 6.61 2.33 6.23
CA HIS A 85 7.03 3.49 7.00
C HIS A 85 6.82 3.19 8.48
N THR A 86 7.58 3.87 9.35
CA THR A 86 7.41 3.79 10.81
C THR A 86 7.31 5.19 11.39
N ASP A 87 6.80 5.30 12.61
CA ASP A 87 7.03 6.50 13.40
C ASP A 87 8.50 6.55 13.89
N SER A 88 8.85 7.62 14.59
CA SER A 88 10.18 7.83 15.16
C SER A 88 10.39 7.15 16.51
N VAL A 89 9.47 6.27 16.94
CA VAL A 89 9.63 5.50 18.18
C VAL A 89 10.60 4.35 17.88
N PRO A 90 11.76 4.28 18.56
CA PRO A 90 12.71 3.21 18.29
C PRO A 90 12.14 1.85 18.65
N ILE A 91 12.34 0.86 17.77
CA ILE A 91 11.99 -0.54 18.01
C ILE A 91 13.24 -1.43 17.92
N LYS A 92 13.35 -2.37 18.85
CA LYS A 92 14.37 -3.43 18.80
C LYS A 92 13.90 -4.67 19.52
N ASN A 93 14.02 -5.82 18.87
CA ASN A 93 13.79 -7.14 19.46
C ASN A 93 14.67 -8.20 18.76
N ASP A 94 14.52 -9.47 19.12
CA ASP A 94 15.35 -10.57 18.58
C ASP A 94 15.26 -10.72 17.05
N ARG A 95 14.20 -10.22 16.42
CA ARG A 95 13.97 -10.32 14.96
C ARG A 95 14.10 -8.99 14.22
N ILE A 96 13.98 -7.86 14.91
CA ILE A 96 13.91 -6.52 14.34
C ILE A 96 15.02 -5.68 14.98
N ARG A 97 16.01 -5.27 14.17
CA ARG A 97 17.14 -4.47 14.67
C ARG A 97 16.77 -3.02 14.91
N ASP A 98 15.95 -2.46 14.03
CA ASP A 98 15.54 -1.06 14.01
C ASP A 98 14.27 -0.83 13.15
N ASN A 99 13.93 0.45 12.94
CA ASN A 99 12.82 0.88 12.11
C ASN A 99 13.01 0.56 10.60
N TRP A 100 14.25 0.36 10.12
CA TRP A 100 14.46 -0.13 8.76
C TRP A 100 13.93 -1.55 8.61
N ASP A 101 14.31 -2.46 9.51
CA ASP A 101 13.84 -3.84 9.49
C ASP A 101 12.31 -3.90 9.60
N LEU A 102 11.71 -3.16 10.55
CA LEU A 102 10.25 -3.15 10.72
C LEU A 102 9.53 -2.65 9.47
N SER A 103 10.02 -1.57 8.85
CA SER A 103 9.40 -1.00 7.66
C SER A 103 9.39 -1.97 6.48
N VAL A 104 10.51 -2.68 6.24
CA VAL A 104 10.60 -3.68 5.16
C VAL A 104 9.72 -4.89 5.48
N LEU A 105 9.71 -5.38 6.72
CA LEU A 105 8.86 -6.50 7.13
C LEU A 105 7.38 -6.19 6.88
N ARG A 106 6.91 -5.00 7.26
CA ARG A 106 5.54 -4.54 7.00
C ARG A 106 5.21 -4.48 5.51
N ALA A 107 6.09 -3.92 4.69
CA ALA A 107 5.90 -3.88 3.24
C ALA A 107 5.76 -5.30 2.65
N THR A 108 6.65 -6.22 3.06
CA THR A 108 6.58 -7.61 2.59
C THR A 108 5.35 -8.36 3.11
N ALA A 109 4.85 -8.04 4.31
CA ALA A 109 3.62 -8.61 4.84
C ALA A 109 2.42 -8.22 3.97
N VAL A 110 2.33 -6.96 3.55
CA VAL A 110 1.27 -6.47 2.64
C VAL A 110 1.38 -7.14 1.27
N VAL A 111 2.57 -7.18 0.66
CA VAL A 111 2.79 -7.86 -0.63
C VAL A 111 2.39 -9.34 -0.54
N ARG A 112 2.79 -10.03 0.53
CA ARG A 112 2.44 -11.44 0.75
C ARG A 112 0.94 -11.63 0.92
N ASN A 113 0.25 -10.72 1.62
CA ASN A 113 -1.21 -10.77 1.75
C ASN A 113 -1.90 -10.56 0.40
N LEU A 114 -1.53 -9.51 -0.35
CA LEU A 114 -2.04 -9.23 -1.69
C LEU A 114 -1.84 -10.42 -2.65
N GLN A 115 -0.67 -11.06 -2.62
CA GLN A 115 -0.38 -12.25 -3.41
C GLN A 115 -1.23 -13.44 -2.99
N THR A 116 -1.13 -13.85 -1.72
CA THR A 116 -1.62 -15.15 -1.26
C THR A 116 -3.12 -15.18 -0.95
N LYS A 117 -3.71 -14.03 -0.60
CA LYS A 117 -5.14 -13.91 -0.25
C LYS A 117 -5.97 -13.30 -1.36
N HIS A 118 -5.37 -12.45 -2.20
CA HIS A 118 -6.10 -11.67 -3.19
C HIS A 118 -5.62 -11.87 -4.63
N GLY A 119 -4.66 -12.77 -4.86
CA GLY A 119 -4.28 -13.22 -6.20
C GLY A 119 -3.62 -12.14 -7.06
N VAL A 120 -2.99 -11.14 -6.43
CA VAL A 120 -2.19 -10.15 -7.16
C VAL A 120 -0.92 -10.83 -7.68
N ASP A 121 -0.64 -10.66 -8.97
CA ASP A 121 0.55 -11.22 -9.60
C ASP A 121 1.83 -10.67 -8.93
N PRO A 122 2.66 -11.53 -8.33
CA PRO A 122 3.88 -11.10 -7.63
C PRO A 122 4.89 -10.42 -8.57
N ALA A 123 4.88 -10.70 -9.87
CA ALA A 123 5.80 -10.07 -10.82
C ALA A 123 5.56 -8.56 -10.99
N ARG A 124 4.39 -8.06 -10.55
CA ARG A 124 4.00 -6.64 -10.59
C ARG A 124 4.25 -5.90 -9.29
N MET A 125 4.78 -6.56 -8.26
CA MET A 125 4.90 -6.01 -6.91
C MET A 125 6.35 -5.89 -6.47
N THR A 126 6.71 -4.71 -5.95
CA THR A 126 7.97 -4.48 -5.25
C THR A 126 7.66 -4.05 -3.81
N ALA A 127 8.40 -4.58 -2.83
CA ALA A 127 8.34 -4.14 -1.44
C ALA A 127 9.59 -3.34 -1.08
N GLY A 128 9.42 -2.17 -0.47
CA GLY A 128 10.50 -1.31 0.03
C GLY A 128 10.21 -0.79 1.42
N GLY A 129 11.26 -0.49 2.19
CA GLY A 129 11.15 0.18 3.49
C GLY A 129 11.73 1.58 3.42
N ARG A 130 11.16 2.51 4.18
CA ARG A 130 11.64 3.90 4.31
C ARG A 130 11.98 4.30 5.75
N SER A 131 11.83 3.37 6.69
CA SER A 131 12.03 3.62 8.12
C SER A 131 11.19 4.83 8.59
N GLU A 132 11.71 5.58 9.57
CA GLU A 132 11.12 6.77 10.16
C GLU A 132 11.42 8.08 9.39
N TYR A 133 12.19 8.00 8.29
CA TYR A 133 12.68 9.19 7.58
C TYR A 133 11.69 9.78 6.57
N LEU A 134 10.58 9.08 6.33
CA LEU A 134 9.45 9.55 5.52
C LEU A 134 8.14 9.16 6.22
N PRO A 135 7.82 9.70 7.40
CA PRO A 135 6.64 9.27 8.17
C PRO A 135 5.32 9.67 7.49
#